data_AF-A0A3M6VGA8-F1
#
_entry.id   AF-A0A3M6VGA8-F1
#
_cell.length_a   1.000
_cell.length_b   1.000
_cell.length_c   1.000
_cell.angle_alpha   90.00
_cell.angle_beta   90.00
_cell.angle_gamma   90.00
#
_symmetry.space_group_name_H-M   'P 1'
#
loop_
_entity.id
_entity.type
_entity.pdbx_description
1 polymer ?
#
loop_
_entity_poly.entity_id
_entity_poly.type
_entity_poly.pdbx_seq_one_letter_code
_entity_poly.pdbx_strand_id
1 'polypeptide(L)'
;MVMLTCCFCGISAICSVFCRARKTPTRRAALTAALDDDKRKQKQKMALSDDAEETQSQRQPLLLGEIREGEVRLFENEVDQESLERLRIRYEEDEGRQVNWKAFAARATWLTLLISMTVLALMFYPRMPDYNVCNREFEWESILHSIMGLEPKVEYQVLVSVINENRFGFVLESGQADIYHNTTLVGKWELDEPFTAKAGSISDVIAGINIKPGFAEGIALWKDFSKNELIFRINATIAGSITWGRYKIYRISSSTPDVEFLVGAEYDRGLCKCTEYLTPT
;
A
#
# COMPACT_ATOMS: atom_id res chain seq x y z
N MET A 1 -5.87 -0.64 15.23
CA MET A 1 -6.63 0.63 15.30
C MET A 1 -5.78 1.83 14.84
N VAL A 2 -4.97 1.68 13.78
CA VAL A 2 -4.05 2.72 13.25
C VAL A 2 -4.43 3.16 11.82
N MET A 3 -5.25 2.37 11.12
CA MET A 3 -5.72 2.68 9.76
C MET A 3 -6.75 3.81 9.68
N LEU A 4 -7.45 4.11 10.78
CA LEU A 4 -8.52 5.12 10.80
C LEU A 4 -7.98 6.56 10.90
N THR A 5 -6.83 6.76 11.56
CA THR A 5 -6.24 8.10 11.74
C THR A 5 -5.56 8.63 10.47
N CYS A 6 -4.98 7.77 9.64
CA CYS A 6 -4.42 8.18 8.34
C CYS A 6 -5.49 8.70 7.36
N CYS A 7 -6.74 8.23 7.47
CA CYS A 7 -7.82 8.61 6.55
C CYS A 7 -8.28 10.07 6.75
N PHE A 8 -8.29 10.57 8.00
CA PHE A 8 -8.69 11.95 8.30
C PHE A 8 -7.65 12.99 7.86
N CYS A 9 -6.36 12.67 7.92
CA CYS A 9 -5.30 13.56 7.45
C CYS A 9 -5.25 13.67 5.91
N GLY A 10 -5.60 12.60 5.19
CA GLY A 10 -5.74 12.62 3.73
C GLY A 10 -6.89 13.54 3.27
N ILE A 11 -8.03 13.46 3.95
CA ILE A 11 -9.21 14.29 3.63
C ILE A 11 -8.93 15.78 3.89
N SER A 12 -8.23 16.13 4.97
CA SER A 12 -7.89 17.53 5.26
C SER A 12 -6.86 18.13 4.28
N ALA A 13 -5.86 17.34 3.87
CA ALA A 13 -4.90 17.76 2.85
C ALA A 13 -5.58 18.01 1.49
N ILE A 14 -6.51 17.14 1.08
CA ILE A 14 -7.26 17.29 -0.17
C ILE A 14 -8.17 18.53 -0.11
N CYS A 15 -8.88 18.76 1.01
CA CYS A 15 -9.65 19.99 1.19
C CYS A 15 -8.78 21.26 1.07
N SER A 16 -7.56 21.25 1.62
CA SER A 16 -6.64 22.40 1.55
C SER A 16 -6.11 22.70 0.14
N VAL A 17 -5.88 21.66 -0.68
CA VAL A 17 -5.41 21.81 -2.07
C VAL A 17 -6.55 22.29 -2.99
N PHE A 18 -7.80 21.89 -2.72
CA PHE A 18 -8.96 22.30 -3.52
C PHE A 18 -9.59 23.63 -3.09
N CYS A 19 -9.40 24.07 -1.84
CA CYS A 19 -9.72 25.43 -1.41
C CYS A 19 -8.75 26.49 -1.98
N ARG A 20 -7.60 26.09 -2.54
CA ARG A 20 -6.84 26.91 -3.49
C ARG A 20 -7.52 26.89 -4.87
N ALA A 21 -8.76 27.33 -4.92
CA ALA A 21 -9.37 27.77 -6.16
C ALA A 21 -8.42 28.80 -6.79
N ARG A 22 -7.92 28.51 -8.00
CA ARG A 22 -7.17 29.48 -8.81
C ARG A 22 -7.98 30.78 -8.79
N LYS A 23 -7.49 31.78 -8.05
CA LYS A 23 -8.02 33.13 -8.14
C LYS A 23 -7.83 33.51 -9.60
N THR A 24 -8.92 33.59 -10.36
CA THR A 24 -8.92 34.34 -11.61
C THR A 24 -8.25 35.67 -11.30
N PRO A 25 -7.27 36.12 -12.11
CA PRO A 25 -6.56 37.36 -11.84
C PRO A 25 -7.61 38.43 -11.64
N THR A 26 -7.65 38.99 -10.43
CA THR A 26 -8.68 39.95 -10.04
C THR A 26 -8.65 41.09 -11.06
N ARG A 27 -9.80 41.67 -11.37
CA ARG A 27 -9.93 42.79 -12.30
C ARG A 27 -8.94 43.93 -11.98
N ARG A 28 -8.51 44.05 -10.71
CA ARG A 28 -7.39 44.90 -10.27
C ARG A 28 -6.04 44.55 -10.90
N ALA A 29 -5.64 43.28 -10.95
CA ALA A 29 -4.39 42.87 -11.61
C ALA A 29 -4.43 43.14 -13.12
N ALA A 30 -5.60 42.94 -13.74
CA ALA A 30 -5.80 43.29 -15.15
C ALA A 30 -5.82 44.82 -15.38
N LEU A 31 -6.40 45.59 -14.46
CA LEU A 31 -6.50 47.05 -14.55
C LEU A 31 -5.18 47.74 -14.20
N THR A 32 -4.38 47.20 -13.27
CA THR A 32 -3.01 47.65 -13.03
C THR A 32 -2.12 47.34 -14.23
N ALA A 33 -2.27 46.16 -14.85
CA ALA A 33 -1.54 45.84 -16.07
C ALA A 33 -1.94 46.77 -17.24
N ALA A 34 -3.23 47.09 -17.37
CA ALA A 34 -3.70 48.04 -18.38
C ALA A 34 -3.22 49.49 -18.12
N LEU A 35 -3.19 49.94 -16.86
CA LEU A 35 -2.66 51.26 -16.50
C LEU A 35 -1.14 51.35 -16.72
N ASP A 36 -0.40 50.27 -16.46
CA ASP A 36 1.04 50.23 -16.72
C ASP A 36 1.34 50.25 -18.23
N ASP A 37 0.51 49.60 -19.05
CA ASP A 37 0.60 49.69 -20.52
C ASP A 37 0.28 51.09 -21.04
N ASP A 38 -0.70 51.78 -20.47
CA ASP A 38 -1.07 53.14 -20.89
C ASP A 38 0.01 54.15 -20.49
N LYS A 39 0.60 54.01 -19.28
CA LYS A 39 1.77 54.80 -18.86
C LYS A 39 2.98 54.58 -19.76
N ARG A 40 3.21 53.34 -20.24
CA ARG A 40 4.30 53.05 -21.20
C ARG A 40 4.06 53.74 -22.54
N LYS A 41 2.83 53.69 -23.07
CA LYS A 41 2.47 54.39 -24.32
C LYS A 41 2.61 55.90 -24.19
N GLN A 42 2.21 56.46 -23.05
CA GLN A 42 2.33 57.90 -22.79
C GLN A 42 3.80 58.35 -22.71
N LYS A 43 4.66 57.59 -22.02
CA LYS A 43 6.12 57.84 -22.02
C LYS A 43 6.72 57.77 -23.41
N GLN A 44 6.31 56.79 -24.22
CA GLN A 44 6.80 56.65 -25.59
C GLN A 44 6.35 57.81 -26.50
N LYS A 45 5.15 58.37 -26.25
CA LYS A 45 4.62 59.51 -26.99
C LYS A 45 5.29 60.83 -26.61
N MET A 46 5.66 61.02 -25.33
CA MET A 46 6.49 62.15 -24.89
C MET A 46 7.91 62.06 -25.45
N ALA A 47 8.53 60.87 -25.45
CA ALA A 47 9.86 60.68 -26.03
C ALA A 47 9.92 60.92 -27.55
N LEU A 48 8.80 60.77 -28.28
CA LEU A 48 8.71 61.09 -29.71
C LEU A 48 8.36 62.57 -29.98
N SER A 49 7.97 63.33 -28.96
CA SER A 49 7.62 64.76 -29.06
C SER A 49 8.78 65.67 -28.66
N ASP A 50 9.74 65.18 -27.87
CA ASP A 50 10.93 65.93 -27.46
C ASP A 50 11.99 66.07 -28.57
N ASP A 51 11.86 65.34 -29.69
CA ASP A 51 12.73 65.50 -30.86
C ASP A 51 12.24 66.59 -31.86
N ALA A 52 11.18 67.35 -31.53
CA ALA A 52 10.58 68.33 -32.45
C ALA A 52 10.45 69.78 -31.95
N GLU A 53 10.64 70.08 -30.67
CA GLU A 53 10.52 71.47 -30.18
C GLU A 53 11.58 71.81 -29.13
N GLU A 54 12.83 71.88 -29.58
CA GLU A 54 13.87 72.66 -28.92
C GLU A 54 13.76 74.12 -29.39
N THR A 55 12.91 74.94 -28.75
CA THR A 55 13.11 76.41 -28.66
C THR A 55 12.07 77.10 -27.75
N GLN A 56 12.58 77.84 -26.76
CA GLN A 56 11.94 78.98 -26.04
C GLN A 56 10.73 78.63 -25.13
N SER A 57 10.54 79.12 -23.89
CA SER A 57 11.18 80.15 -23.07
C SER A 57 10.58 80.11 -21.64
N GLN A 58 11.38 80.59 -20.68
CA GLN A 58 11.00 81.41 -19.48
C GLN A 58 10.08 80.89 -18.36
N ARG A 59 10.74 80.69 -17.20
CA ARG A 59 10.53 81.37 -15.90
C ARG A 59 9.08 81.67 -15.45
N GLN A 60 8.68 81.12 -14.29
CA GLN A 60 8.76 81.79 -12.98
C GLN A 60 8.32 80.87 -11.81
N PRO A 61 8.70 81.20 -10.55
CA PRO A 61 8.62 80.29 -9.40
C PRO A 61 7.52 80.64 -8.36
N LEU A 62 7.28 79.67 -7.47
CA LEU A 62 6.79 79.76 -6.08
C LEU A 62 5.34 80.22 -5.85
N LEU A 63 4.58 79.43 -5.08
CA LEU A 63 4.21 79.80 -3.70
C LEU A 63 3.57 78.64 -2.93
N LEU A 64 4.15 78.39 -1.75
CA LEU A 64 3.55 77.68 -0.61
C LEU A 64 2.25 78.39 -0.23
N GLY A 65 1.13 77.66 -0.23
CA GLY A 65 -0.15 78.07 0.34
C GLY A 65 -0.52 77.17 1.51
N GLU A 66 -0.14 77.60 2.71
CA GLU A 66 -0.90 77.56 3.96
C GLU A 66 -1.99 76.46 4.09
N ILE A 67 -1.65 75.38 4.79
CA ILE A 67 -2.60 74.35 5.21
C ILE A 67 -3.50 74.95 6.29
N ARG A 68 -4.75 75.22 5.91
CA ARG A 68 -5.81 75.78 6.75
C ARG A 68 -6.46 74.65 7.55
N GLU A 69 -6.38 74.70 8.88
CA GLU A 69 -6.93 73.73 9.85
C GLU A 69 -8.49 73.66 9.89
N GLY A 70 -9.18 74.02 8.82
CA GLY A 70 -10.64 73.97 8.71
C GLY A 70 -11.19 72.66 8.15
N GLU A 71 -10.33 71.75 7.66
CA GLU A 71 -10.74 70.58 6.87
C GLU A 71 -10.91 69.29 7.69
N VAL A 72 -10.79 69.35 9.02
CA VAL A 72 -10.79 68.14 9.88
C VAL A 72 -12.19 67.79 10.43
N ARG A 73 -13.22 68.61 10.19
CA ARG A 73 -14.59 68.36 10.72
C ARG A 73 -15.65 67.96 9.69
N LEU A 74 -15.26 67.72 8.44
CA LEU A 74 -16.16 67.22 7.39
C LEU A 74 -15.92 65.76 6.98
N PHE A 75 -14.90 65.10 7.55
CA PHE A 75 -14.55 63.71 7.23
C PHE A 75 -15.29 62.64 8.06
N GLU A 76 -16.15 63.01 9.02
CA GLU A 76 -16.87 62.02 9.85
C GLU A 76 -18.32 61.76 9.39
N ASN A 77 -18.91 62.59 8.52
CA ASN A 77 -20.28 62.38 8.02
C ASN A 77 -20.35 61.97 6.54
N GLU A 78 -19.25 62.10 5.79
CA GLU A 78 -19.01 61.34 4.55
C GLU A 78 -18.11 60.14 4.88
N VAL A 79 -18.53 59.30 5.82
CA VAL A 79 -18.03 57.92 5.88
C VAL A 79 -18.53 57.23 4.61
N ASP A 80 -17.72 57.43 3.57
CA ASP A 80 -17.71 56.89 2.22
C ASP A 80 -18.89 55.96 1.92
N GLN A 81 -19.99 56.55 1.45
CA GLN A 81 -21.07 55.80 0.79
C GLN A 81 -20.50 54.91 -0.33
N GLU A 82 -19.43 55.39 -0.99
CA GLU A 82 -18.62 54.64 -1.96
C GLU A 82 -17.90 53.42 -1.36
N SER A 83 -17.45 53.49 -0.10
CA SER A 83 -16.78 52.37 0.57
C SER A 83 -17.78 51.29 0.98
N LEU A 84 -18.98 51.70 1.40
CA LEU A 84 -20.10 50.81 1.70
C LEU A 84 -20.60 50.12 0.43
N GLU A 85 -20.70 50.84 -0.69
CA GLU A 85 -21.03 50.24 -1.99
C GLU A 85 -19.94 49.28 -2.47
N ARG A 86 -18.65 49.61 -2.28
CA ARG A 86 -17.54 48.68 -2.58
C ARG A 86 -17.56 47.43 -1.69
N LEU A 87 -17.99 47.55 -0.43
CA LEU A 87 -18.16 46.39 0.47
C LEU A 87 -19.38 45.56 0.06
N ARG A 88 -20.48 46.19 -0.34
CA ARG A 88 -21.69 45.51 -0.83
C ARG A 88 -21.41 44.73 -2.11
N ILE A 89 -20.70 45.33 -3.08
CA ILE A 89 -20.31 44.66 -4.32
C ILE A 89 -19.39 43.47 -4.03
N ARG A 90 -18.46 43.57 -3.07
CA ARG A 90 -17.65 42.41 -2.65
C ARG A 90 -18.49 41.32 -1.98
N TYR A 91 -19.46 41.70 -1.17
CA TYR A 91 -20.34 40.74 -0.50
C TYR A 91 -21.23 40.02 -1.52
N GLU A 92 -21.79 40.73 -2.49
CA GLU A 92 -22.59 40.16 -3.58
C GLU A 92 -21.73 39.31 -4.55
N GLU A 93 -20.46 39.67 -4.77
CA GLU A 93 -19.51 38.89 -5.59
C GLU A 93 -19.01 37.62 -4.86
N ASP A 94 -18.88 37.67 -3.53
CA ASP A 94 -18.59 36.49 -2.70
C ASP A 94 -19.83 35.58 -2.51
N GLU A 95 -21.06 36.13 -2.46
CA GLU A 95 -22.32 35.37 -2.52
C GLU A 95 -22.57 34.76 -3.91
N GLY A 96 -22.11 35.43 -4.97
CA GLY A 96 -22.15 34.94 -6.35
C GLY A 96 -21.15 33.82 -6.65
N ARG A 97 -20.22 33.53 -5.73
CA ARG A 97 -19.32 32.38 -5.80
C ARG A 97 -20.09 31.12 -5.40
N GLN A 98 -21.11 30.79 -6.19
CA GLN A 98 -21.80 29.51 -6.14
C GLN A 98 -20.76 28.42 -6.37
N VAL A 99 -20.21 27.90 -5.27
CA VAL A 99 -19.50 26.63 -5.26
C VAL A 99 -20.41 25.69 -6.00
N ASN A 100 -19.93 25.15 -7.11
CA ASN A 100 -20.74 24.32 -7.97
C ASN A 100 -20.97 22.99 -7.23
N TRP A 101 -21.97 22.99 -6.34
CA TRP A 101 -22.25 21.93 -5.37
C TRP A 101 -22.48 20.60 -6.07
N LYS A 102 -23.01 20.64 -7.30
CA LYS A 102 -23.14 19.47 -8.17
C LYS A 102 -21.78 18.87 -8.55
N ALA A 103 -20.82 19.71 -8.94
CA ALA A 103 -19.47 19.27 -9.28
C ALA A 103 -18.69 18.79 -8.05
N PHE A 104 -18.88 19.44 -6.90
CA PHE A 104 -18.29 18.99 -5.63
C PHE A 104 -18.88 17.64 -5.20
N ALA A 105 -20.21 17.50 -5.21
CA ALA A 105 -20.88 16.25 -4.87
C ALA A 105 -20.46 15.11 -5.81
N ALA A 106 -20.40 15.35 -7.12
CA ALA A 106 -19.97 14.34 -8.09
C ALA A 106 -18.52 13.87 -7.88
N ARG A 107 -17.61 14.77 -7.48
CA ARG A 107 -16.22 14.42 -7.16
C ARG A 107 -16.11 13.67 -5.84
N ALA A 108 -16.87 14.09 -4.83
CA ALA A 108 -16.91 13.42 -3.54
C ALA A 108 -17.46 11.99 -3.69
N THR A 109 -18.56 11.80 -4.42
CA THR A 109 -19.12 10.48 -4.68
C THR A 109 -18.15 9.58 -5.43
N TRP A 110 -17.47 10.09 -6.47
CA TRP A 110 -16.45 9.35 -7.20
C TRP A 110 -15.28 8.91 -6.30
N LEU A 111 -14.77 9.82 -5.47
CA LEU A 111 -13.69 9.54 -4.53
C LEU A 111 -14.10 8.49 -3.49
N THR A 112 -15.31 8.60 -2.93
CA THR A 112 -15.84 7.60 -1.99
C THR A 112 -16.01 6.24 -2.65
N LEU A 113 -16.44 6.20 -3.92
CA LEU A 113 -16.55 4.96 -4.70
C LEU A 113 -15.17 4.33 -4.94
N LEU A 114 -14.17 5.15 -5.29
CA LEU A 114 -12.81 4.67 -5.49
C LEU A 114 -12.22 4.11 -4.20
N ILE A 115 -12.37 4.82 -3.08
CA ILE A 115 -11.90 4.36 -1.76
C ILE A 115 -12.59 3.06 -1.36
N SER A 116 -13.93 2.99 -1.47
CA SER A 116 -14.67 1.78 -1.10
C SER A 116 -14.27 0.59 -1.96
N MET A 117 -14.14 0.77 -3.27
CA MET A 117 -13.67 -0.27 -4.19
C MET A 117 -12.24 -0.71 -3.88
N THR A 118 -11.36 0.22 -3.51
CA THR A 118 -9.97 -0.12 -3.14
C THR A 118 -9.92 -0.91 -1.85
N VAL A 119 -10.69 -0.50 -0.82
CA VAL A 119 -10.79 -1.22 0.45
C VAL A 119 -11.37 -2.62 0.23
N LEU A 120 -12.43 -2.75 -0.57
CA LEU A 120 -12.97 -4.06 -0.94
C LEU A 120 -11.91 -4.90 -1.66
N ALA A 121 -11.22 -4.35 -2.66
CA ALA A 121 -10.19 -5.07 -3.39
C ALA A 121 -9.08 -5.59 -2.47
N LEU A 122 -8.63 -4.77 -1.50
CA LEU A 122 -7.62 -5.18 -0.52
C LEU A 122 -8.15 -6.21 0.48
N MET A 123 -9.40 -6.08 0.93
CA MET A 123 -10.01 -7.03 1.87
C MET A 123 -10.29 -8.41 1.25
N PHE A 124 -10.51 -8.45 -0.07
CA PHE A 124 -10.75 -9.68 -0.83
C PHE A 124 -9.53 -10.12 -1.64
N TYR A 125 -8.38 -9.45 -1.47
CA TYR A 125 -7.15 -9.85 -2.12
C TYR A 125 -6.69 -11.20 -1.55
N PRO A 126 -6.55 -12.22 -2.40
CA PRO A 126 -6.22 -13.53 -1.91
C PRO A 126 -4.77 -13.68 -1.48
N ARG A 127 -4.56 -14.43 -0.41
CA ARG A 127 -3.24 -14.79 0.13
C ARG A 127 -3.02 -16.30 0.02
N MET A 128 -1.75 -16.72 0.01
CA MET A 128 -1.45 -18.14 0.19
C MET A 128 -1.79 -18.54 1.62
N PRO A 129 -2.37 -19.73 1.84
CA PRO A 129 -2.54 -20.28 3.19
C PRO A 129 -1.18 -20.46 3.88
N ASP A 130 -1.14 -20.22 5.19
CA ASP A 130 0.02 -20.53 6.01
C ASP A 130 -0.08 -21.97 6.53
N TYR A 131 1.05 -22.57 6.88
CA TYR A 131 1.12 -23.96 7.30
C TYR A 131 2.13 -24.14 8.44
N ASN A 132 1.79 -25.03 9.37
CA ASN A 132 2.71 -25.46 10.42
C ASN A 132 2.76 -26.99 10.45
N VAL A 133 3.94 -27.52 10.79
CA VAL A 133 4.16 -28.96 10.96
C VAL A 133 3.87 -29.33 12.41
N CYS A 134 2.92 -30.23 12.61
CA CYS A 134 2.35 -30.53 13.93
C CYS A 134 2.78 -31.86 14.53
N ASN A 135 3.71 -32.56 13.89
CA ASN A 135 4.15 -33.84 14.42
C ASN A 135 4.95 -33.64 15.71
N ARG A 136 4.58 -34.35 16.79
CA ARG A 136 5.02 -34.04 18.16
C ARG A 136 6.46 -34.46 18.42
N GLU A 137 6.89 -35.58 17.86
CA GLU A 137 8.26 -36.06 17.87
C GLU A 137 8.48 -36.76 16.53
N PHE A 138 9.45 -36.28 15.75
CA PHE A 138 9.97 -37.12 14.69
C PHE A 138 10.85 -38.17 15.37
N GLU A 139 10.44 -39.45 15.36
CA GLU A 139 11.29 -40.58 15.74
C GLU A 139 12.37 -40.82 14.67
N TRP A 140 13.22 -39.81 14.43
CA TRP A 140 14.33 -39.89 13.49
C TRP A 140 15.27 -41.05 13.80
N GLU A 141 15.41 -41.40 15.08
CA GLU A 141 16.21 -42.55 15.50
C GLU A 141 15.66 -43.85 14.89
N SER A 142 14.37 -44.13 15.06
CA SER A 142 13.71 -45.33 14.51
C SER A 142 13.75 -45.34 12.97
N ILE A 143 13.49 -44.19 12.36
CA ILE A 143 13.55 -43.98 10.90
C ILE A 143 14.94 -44.28 10.36
N LEU A 144 15.98 -43.70 10.93
CA LEU A 144 17.33 -43.87 10.43
C LEU A 144 17.93 -45.24 10.80
N HIS A 145 17.47 -45.85 11.89
CA HIS A 145 17.84 -47.22 12.22
C HIS A 145 17.29 -48.22 11.20
N SER A 146 16.11 -47.94 10.62
CA SER A 146 15.55 -48.74 9.52
C SER A 146 16.30 -48.56 8.19
N ILE A 147 16.94 -47.40 8.00
CA ILE A 147 17.76 -47.07 6.82
C ILE A 147 19.07 -47.87 6.77
N MET A 148 19.51 -48.47 7.88
CA MET A 148 20.67 -49.38 7.86
C MET A 148 20.38 -50.76 7.23
N GLY A 149 19.14 -51.04 6.84
CA GLY A 149 18.76 -52.25 6.12
C GLY A 149 19.28 -52.30 4.67
N LEU A 150 19.20 -53.48 4.05
CA LEU A 150 19.60 -53.72 2.65
C LEU A 150 18.86 -52.85 1.63
N GLU A 151 17.63 -52.44 1.92
CA GLU A 151 16.86 -51.46 1.14
C GLU A 151 16.29 -50.38 2.06
N PRO A 152 16.98 -49.24 2.21
CA PRO A 152 16.46 -48.12 2.99
C PRO A 152 15.24 -47.49 2.31
N LYS A 153 14.05 -47.90 2.75
CA LYS A 153 12.78 -47.28 2.35
C LYS A 153 12.04 -46.87 3.61
N VAL A 154 11.79 -45.58 3.74
CA VAL A 154 11.00 -45.03 4.85
C VAL A 154 9.84 -44.24 4.26
N GLU A 155 8.64 -44.72 4.52
CA GLU A 155 7.41 -43.98 4.28
C GLU A 155 6.96 -43.39 5.59
N TYR A 156 6.81 -42.08 5.61
CA TYR A 156 6.49 -41.33 6.81
C TYR A 156 5.29 -40.44 6.59
N GLN A 157 4.49 -40.26 7.64
CA GLN A 157 3.32 -39.42 7.60
C GLN A 157 3.55 -38.19 8.48
N VAL A 158 3.58 -37.01 7.85
CA VAL A 158 3.68 -35.73 8.54
C VAL A 158 2.28 -35.14 8.68
N LEU A 159 1.87 -34.83 9.91
CA LEU A 159 0.68 -34.02 10.13
C LEU A 159 1.02 -32.54 9.92
N VAL A 160 0.36 -31.91 8.96
CA VAL A 160 0.50 -30.48 8.65
C VAL A 160 -0.85 -29.81 8.89
N SER A 161 -0.87 -28.76 9.70
CA SER A 161 -2.05 -27.92 9.88
C SER A 161 -1.92 -26.71 8.96
N VAL A 162 -2.91 -26.51 8.08
CA VAL A 162 -2.95 -25.41 7.11
C VAL A 162 -4.05 -24.45 7.52
N ILE A 163 -3.72 -23.17 7.71
CA ILE A 163 -4.68 -22.11 7.98
C ILE A 163 -4.99 -21.32 6.71
N ASN A 164 -6.26 -21.30 6.33
CA ASN A 164 -6.73 -20.46 5.25
C ASN A 164 -7.41 -19.22 5.83
N GLU A 165 -6.66 -18.12 5.97
CA GLU A 165 -7.19 -16.83 6.43
C GLU A 165 -8.09 -16.12 5.38
N ASN A 166 -8.13 -16.63 4.15
CA ASN A 166 -8.94 -16.02 3.11
C ASN A 166 -10.45 -16.20 3.38
N ARG A 167 -11.24 -15.24 2.88
CA ARG A 167 -12.71 -15.34 2.84
C ARG A 167 -13.22 -16.34 1.79
N PHE A 168 -12.34 -16.83 0.93
CA PHE A 168 -12.63 -17.81 -0.12
C PHE A 168 -11.98 -19.15 0.23
N GLY A 169 -12.54 -20.23 -0.30
CA GLY A 169 -11.93 -21.55 -0.18
C GLY A 169 -10.63 -21.60 -0.97
N PHE A 170 -9.74 -22.51 -0.58
CA PHE A 170 -8.52 -22.81 -1.31
C PHE A 170 -8.47 -24.30 -1.59
N VAL A 171 -8.14 -24.67 -2.82
CA VAL A 171 -7.94 -26.06 -3.23
C VAL A 171 -6.50 -26.18 -3.71
N LEU A 172 -5.71 -26.97 -3.00
CA LEU A 172 -4.39 -27.39 -3.47
C LEU A 172 -4.61 -28.47 -4.53
N GLU A 173 -4.23 -28.18 -5.78
CA GLU A 173 -4.46 -29.08 -6.91
C GLU A 173 -3.28 -30.02 -7.12
N SER A 174 -2.07 -29.50 -6.92
CA SER A 174 -0.83 -30.28 -7.03
C SER A 174 0.20 -29.71 -6.07
N GLY A 175 0.95 -30.59 -5.44
CA GLY A 175 2.11 -30.25 -4.64
C GLY A 175 3.19 -31.28 -4.89
N GLN A 176 4.42 -30.81 -5.04
CA GLN A 176 5.60 -31.66 -5.06
C GLN A 176 6.67 -31.01 -4.21
N ALA A 177 7.39 -31.81 -3.44
CA ALA A 177 8.60 -31.38 -2.75
C ALA A 177 9.70 -32.41 -2.93
N ASP A 178 10.84 -31.96 -3.43
CA ASP A 178 12.05 -32.77 -3.51
C ASP A 178 12.92 -32.48 -2.28
N ILE A 179 13.35 -33.53 -1.59
CA ILE A 179 14.11 -33.45 -0.35
C ILE A 179 15.54 -33.87 -0.64
N TYR A 180 16.47 -32.97 -0.37
CA TYR A 180 17.90 -33.15 -0.56
C TYR A 180 18.61 -33.20 0.78
N HIS A 181 19.62 -34.05 0.87
CA HIS A 181 20.64 -33.96 1.89
C HIS A 181 21.92 -33.49 1.20
N ASN A 182 22.51 -32.39 1.65
CA ASN A 182 23.60 -31.70 0.94
C ASN A 182 23.22 -31.34 -0.52
N THR A 183 23.63 -32.18 -1.48
CA THR A 183 23.34 -32.04 -2.92
C THR A 183 22.67 -33.27 -3.51
N THR A 184 22.38 -34.29 -2.72
CA THR A 184 21.82 -35.57 -3.16
C THR A 184 20.36 -35.67 -2.81
N LEU A 185 19.54 -36.03 -3.79
CA LEU A 185 18.11 -36.28 -3.60
C LEU A 185 17.92 -37.55 -2.76
N VAL A 186 17.29 -37.40 -1.61
CA VAL A 186 17.06 -38.49 -0.64
C VAL A 186 15.59 -38.82 -0.46
N GLY A 187 14.69 -37.92 -0.82
CA GLY A 187 13.25 -38.16 -0.67
C GLY A 187 12.42 -37.27 -1.57
N LYS A 188 11.14 -37.65 -1.69
CA LYS A 188 10.12 -36.89 -2.41
C LYS A 188 8.81 -36.93 -1.66
N TRP A 189 8.05 -35.85 -1.80
CA TRP A 189 6.66 -35.75 -1.43
C TRP A 189 5.88 -35.31 -2.66
N GLU A 190 4.74 -35.95 -2.90
CA GLU A 190 3.79 -35.58 -3.93
C GLU A 190 2.40 -35.59 -3.32
N LEU A 191 1.54 -34.69 -3.79
CA LEU A 191 0.15 -34.63 -3.36
C LEU A 191 -0.66 -35.69 -4.11
N ASP A 192 -1.13 -36.71 -3.40
CA ASP A 192 -1.91 -37.82 -3.99
C ASP A 192 -3.31 -37.36 -4.46
N GLU A 193 -3.99 -36.57 -3.63
CA GLU A 193 -5.35 -36.09 -3.89
C GLU A 193 -5.48 -34.58 -3.63
N PRO A 194 -6.34 -33.86 -4.38
CA PRO A 194 -6.56 -32.43 -4.15
C PRO A 194 -7.05 -32.14 -2.73
N PHE A 195 -6.33 -31.29 -2.03
CA PHE A 195 -6.67 -30.90 -0.66
C PHE A 195 -7.50 -29.61 -0.66
N THR A 196 -8.60 -29.58 0.09
CA THR A 196 -9.47 -28.40 0.19
C THR A 196 -9.41 -27.78 1.58
N ALA A 197 -8.89 -26.56 1.67
CA ALA A 197 -8.93 -25.73 2.87
C ALA A 197 -10.15 -24.80 2.83
N LYS A 198 -11.05 -24.94 3.80
CA LYS A 198 -12.25 -24.08 3.88
C LYS A 198 -11.87 -22.65 4.27
N ALA A 199 -12.66 -21.68 3.81
CA ALA A 199 -12.47 -20.26 4.12
C ALA A 199 -12.46 -20.00 5.64
N GLY A 200 -11.51 -19.21 6.12
CA GLY A 200 -11.40 -18.80 7.52
C GLY A 200 -11.24 -19.95 8.52
N SER A 201 -10.64 -21.07 8.11
CA SER A 201 -10.52 -22.26 8.94
C SER A 201 -9.14 -22.90 8.87
N ILE A 202 -8.81 -23.66 9.91
CA ILE A 202 -7.64 -24.53 9.96
C ILE A 202 -8.07 -25.91 9.50
N SER A 203 -7.31 -26.51 8.61
CA SER A 203 -7.54 -27.85 8.08
C SER A 203 -6.26 -28.66 8.21
N ASP A 204 -6.38 -29.85 8.78
CA ASP A 204 -5.25 -30.76 8.96
C ASP A 204 -5.13 -31.70 7.76
N VAL A 205 -3.90 -31.89 7.28
CA VAL A 205 -3.57 -32.82 6.20
C VAL A 205 -2.43 -33.72 6.64
N ILE A 206 -2.53 -34.99 6.26
CA ILE A 206 -1.46 -35.96 6.45
C ILE A 206 -0.67 -36.02 5.13
N ALA A 207 0.57 -35.60 5.16
CA ALA A 207 1.49 -35.63 4.03
C ALA A 207 2.40 -36.86 4.12
N GLY A 208 2.25 -37.79 3.18
CA GLY A 208 3.10 -38.98 3.06
C GLY A 208 4.45 -38.64 2.42
N ILE A 209 5.51 -38.51 3.20
CA ILE A 209 6.88 -38.29 2.70
C ILE A 209 7.54 -39.64 2.46
N ASN A 210 8.12 -39.83 1.27
CA ASN A 210 8.84 -41.05 0.93
C ASN A 210 10.36 -40.75 0.86
N ILE A 211 11.12 -41.26 1.81
CA ILE A 211 12.58 -41.10 1.89
C ILE A 211 13.24 -42.42 1.51
N LYS A 212 14.02 -42.39 0.43
CA LYS A 212 14.71 -43.54 -0.17
C LYS A 212 16.15 -43.15 -0.49
N PRO A 213 17.01 -43.00 0.53
CA PRO A 213 18.40 -42.64 0.32
C PRO A 213 19.16 -43.83 -0.29
N GLY A 214 20.23 -43.58 -1.03
CA GLY A 214 21.18 -44.65 -1.37
C GLY A 214 21.87 -45.19 -0.11
N PHE A 215 22.46 -46.39 -0.16
CA PHE A 215 23.13 -46.99 1.01
C PHE A 215 24.20 -46.08 1.64
N ALA A 216 25.08 -45.50 0.82
CA ALA A 216 26.11 -44.56 1.29
C ALA A 216 25.49 -43.29 1.90
N GLU A 217 24.40 -42.80 1.30
CA GLU A 217 23.70 -41.61 1.76
C GLU A 217 22.94 -41.88 3.06
N GLY A 218 22.38 -43.07 3.24
CA GLY A 218 21.75 -43.50 4.48
C GLY A 218 22.74 -43.50 5.66
N ILE A 219 23.99 -43.92 5.43
CA ILE A 219 25.05 -43.83 6.45
C ILE A 219 25.42 -42.37 6.74
N ALA A 220 25.49 -41.52 5.72
CA ALA A 220 25.74 -40.09 5.90
C ALA A 220 24.64 -39.42 6.72
N LEU A 221 23.37 -39.68 6.40
CA LEU A 221 22.21 -39.20 7.15
C LEU A 221 22.27 -39.63 8.61
N TRP A 222 22.60 -40.89 8.89
CA TRP A 222 22.77 -41.38 10.26
C TRP A 222 23.89 -40.66 11.00
N LYS A 223 25.04 -40.49 10.35
CA LYS A 223 26.20 -39.81 10.93
C LYS A 223 25.87 -38.37 11.28
N ASP A 224 25.22 -37.63 10.39
CA ASP A 224 24.89 -36.22 10.60
C ASP A 224 23.77 -36.07 11.64
N PHE A 225 22.83 -37.02 11.69
CA PHE A 225 21.83 -37.10 12.76
C PHE A 225 22.47 -37.33 14.13
N SER A 226 23.43 -38.27 14.24
CA SER A 226 24.12 -38.58 15.50
C SER A 226 24.90 -37.40 16.09
N LYS A 227 25.20 -36.40 15.26
CA LYS A 227 25.87 -35.15 15.65
C LYS A 227 24.91 -33.98 15.88
N ASN A 228 23.61 -34.16 15.68
CA ASN A 228 22.61 -33.09 15.63
C ASN A 228 22.89 -32.04 14.54
N GLU A 229 23.51 -32.43 13.42
CA GLU A 229 23.88 -31.55 12.30
C GLU A 229 23.09 -31.88 11.02
N LEU A 230 22.08 -32.74 11.10
CA LEU A 230 21.31 -33.18 9.94
C LEU A 230 20.40 -32.06 9.40
N ILE A 231 20.70 -31.58 8.20
CA ILE A 231 19.94 -30.55 7.49
C ILE A 231 19.38 -31.12 6.19
N PHE A 232 18.09 -30.98 5.99
CA PHE A 232 17.44 -31.23 4.72
C PHE A 232 17.20 -29.93 3.95
N ARG A 233 17.41 -29.97 2.64
CA ARG A 233 17.03 -28.91 1.71
C ARG A 233 15.79 -29.32 0.95
N ILE A 234 14.75 -28.52 1.03
CA ILE A 234 13.45 -28.84 0.46
C ILE A 234 13.16 -27.87 -0.68
N ASN A 235 12.96 -28.43 -1.87
CA ASN A 235 12.52 -27.71 -3.06
C ASN A 235 11.04 -28.01 -3.29
N ALA A 236 10.18 -27.08 -2.92
CA ALA A 236 8.74 -27.28 -2.98
C ALA A 236 8.11 -26.46 -4.12
N THR A 237 7.26 -27.11 -4.90
CA THR A 237 6.40 -26.47 -5.90
C THR A 237 4.96 -26.83 -5.60
N ILE A 238 4.12 -25.82 -5.38
CA ILE A 238 2.70 -25.98 -5.10
C ILE A 238 1.88 -25.20 -6.11
N ALA A 239 0.76 -25.78 -6.54
CA ALA A 239 -0.24 -25.11 -7.34
C ALA A 239 -1.63 -25.37 -6.76
N GLY A 240 -2.40 -24.30 -6.64
CA GLY A 240 -3.75 -24.36 -6.12
C GLY A 240 -4.65 -23.33 -6.78
N SER A 241 -5.93 -23.43 -6.45
CA SER A 241 -6.97 -22.54 -6.95
C SER A 241 -7.83 -22.03 -5.81
N ILE A 242 -8.22 -20.77 -5.90
CA ILE A 242 -9.16 -20.13 -5.00
C ILE A 242 -10.56 -20.43 -5.47
N THR A 243 -11.41 -20.84 -4.54
CA THR A 243 -12.77 -21.27 -4.82
C THR A 243 -13.81 -20.41 -4.13
N TRP A 244 -14.89 -20.12 -4.85
CA TRP A 244 -16.11 -19.57 -4.29
C TRP A 244 -17.24 -20.57 -4.53
N GLY A 245 -17.61 -21.27 -3.45
CA GLY A 245 -18.50 -22.42 -3.55
C GLY A 245 -17.86 -23.50 -4.40
N ARG A 246 -18.42 -23.75 -5.60
CA ARG A 246 -17.95 -24.79 -6.54
C ARG A 246 -17.08 -24.24 -7.67
N TYR A 247 -16.95 -22.93 -7.79
CA TYR A 247 -16.25 -22.30 -8.91
C TYR A 247 -14.82 -21.94 -8.54
N LYS A 248 -13.87 -22.25 -9.42
CA LYS A 248 -12.47 -21.81 -9.33
C LYS A 248 -12.35 -20.42 -9.94
N ILE A 249 -11.96 -19.43 -9.15
CA ILE A 249 -11.90 -18.02 -9.59
C ILE A 249 -10.49 -17.65 -10.03
N TYR A 250 -9.48 -18.12 -9.31
CA TYR A 250 -8.10 -17.69 -9.50
C TYR A 250 -7.14 -18.84 -9.23
N ARG A 251 -6.14 -19.02 -10.08
CA ARG A 251 -5.09 -20.03 -9.92
C ARG A 251 -3.83 -19.37 -9.38
N ILE A 252 -3.23 -20.02 -8.39
CA ILE A 252 -1.99 -19.61 -7.73
C ILE A 252 -0.98 -20.73 -7.88
N SER A 253 0.26 -20.36 -8.16
CA SER A 253 1.40 -21.27 -8.09
C SER A 253 2.52 -20.62 -7.30
N SER A 254 3.16 -21.38 -6.42
CA SER A 254 4.36 -20.98 -5.70
C SER A 254 5.45 -22.00 -5.94
N SER A 255 6.67 -21.54 -6.11
CA SER A 255 7.86 -22.37 -6.04
C SER A 255 8.77 -21.78 -4.98
N THR A 256 9.08 -22.55 -3.95
CA THR A 256 9.99 -22.16 -2.88
C THR A 256 11.25 -23.02 -3.01
N PRO A 257 12.34 -22.47 -3.56
CA PRO A 257 13.62 -23.17 -3.63
C PRO A 257 14.36 -23.12 -2.29
N ASP A 258 15.07 -24.20 -2.00
CA ASP A 258 16.12 -24.34 -0.99
C ASP A 258 15.71 -23.94 0.43
N VAL A 259 14.56 -24.44 0.91
CA VAL A 259 14.20 -24.31 2.33
C VAL A 259 15.06 -25.26 3.14
N GLU A 260 15.90 -24.72 4.02
CA GLU A 260 16.71 -25.52 4.94
C GLU A 260 15.90 -25.89 6.19
N PHE A 261 15.86 -27.19 6.47
CA PHE A 261 15.16 -27.80 7.60
C PHE A 261 16.19 -28.52 8.48
N LEU A 262 16.46 -27.98 9.66
CA LEU A 262 17.28 -28.63 10.68
C LEU A 262 16.44 -29.67 11.42
N VAL A 263 16.90 -30.90 11.41
CA VAL A 263 16.25 -32.01 12.11
C VAL A 263 16.41 -31.83 13.63
N GLY A 264 15.29 -31.89 14.35
CA GLY A 264 15.28 -31.77 15.82
C GLY A 264 15.17 -30.34 16.35
N ALA A 265 15.12 -29.34 15.47
CA ALA A 265 14.85 -27.97 15.87
C ALA A 265 13.39 -27.75 16.29
N GLU A 266 13.16 -26.79 17.19
CA GLU A 266 11.83 -26.34 17.54
C GLU A 266 11.29 -25.42 16.43
N TYR A 267 10.22 -25.85 15.76
CA TYR A 267 9.46 -25.05 14.81
C TYR A 267 8.20 -24.48 15.45
N ASP A 268 7.67 -23.41 14.86
CA ASP A 268 6.42 -22.81 15.32
C ASP A 268 5.25 -23.79 15.16
N ARG A 269 4.53 -24.03 16.26
CA ARG A 269 3.36 -24.92 16.35
C ARG A 269 2.08 -24.15 16.70
N GLY A 270 2.04 -22.83 16.50
CA GLY A 270 0.87 -22.00 16.83
C GLY A 270 -0.45 -22.43 16.18
N LEU A 271 -0.41 -23.09 15.02
CA LEU A 271 -1.60 -23.65 14.36
C LEU A 271 -1.96 -25.07 14.81
N CYS A 272 -1.06 -25.73 15.53
CA CYS A 272 -1.25 -27.10 15.97
C CYS A 272 -2.12 -27.12 17.21
N LYS A 273 -2.96 -28.16 17.34
CA LYS A 273 -3.74 -28.40 18.57
C LYS A 273 -2.84 -28.50 19.82
N CYS A 274 -1.60 -28.88 19.60
CA CYS A 274 -0.62 -29.22 20.61
C CYS A 274 0.65 -28.39 20.40
N THR A 275 0.83 -27.37 21.24
CA THR A 275 1.91 -26.38 21.07
C THR A 275 3.21 -26.78 21.75
N GLU A 276 3.12 -27.58 22.81
CA GLU A 276 4.28 -27.97 23.62
C GLU A 276 5.05 -29.15 22.98
N TYR A 277 6.37 -29.09 23.08
CA TYR A 277 7.26 -30.22 22.84
C TYR A 277 7.21 -31.14 24.06
N LEU A 278 7.06 -32.43 23.82
CA LEU A 278 7.30 -33.42 24.86
C LEU A 278 8.81 -33.42 25.11
N THR A 279 9.23 -33.05 26.32
CA THR A 279 10.59 -33.30 26.77
C THR A 279 10.67 -34.78 27.12
N PRO A 280 11.52 -35.58 26.47
CA PRO A 280 11.73 -36.96 26.89
C PRO A 280 12.23 -36.96 28.35
N THR A 281 11.47 -37.58 29.25
CA THR A 281 11.85 -37.80 30.66
C THR A 281 12.71 -39.02 30.82
#